data_AF-A0A938NGF0-F1
#
_entry.id   AF-A0A938NGF0-F1
#
_cell.length_a   1.000
_cell.length_b   1.000
_cell.length_c   1.000
_cell.angle_alpha   90.00
_cell.angle_beta   90.00
_cell.angle_gamma   90.00
#
_symmetry.space_group_name_H-M   'P 1'
#
loop_
_entity.id
_entity.type
_entity.pdbx_description
1 polymer ?
#
loop_
_entity_poly.entity_id
_entity_poly.type
_entity_poly.pdbx_seq_one_letter_code
_entity_poly.pdbx_strand_id
1 'polypeptide(L)'
;MGLISPTMEHPMTPRHLTHDERKAAEAAFAGRPFNPRWSQAARMVYDGILTASGLGAAPIEPPTTDLSVPKEASVVRSGETTPGGSLLPAPSQNNLSDAPDGEPKAKPSQLAIRSRAEAIQAGLLIDVTPLAQQVGLPLPVGITKPLWDIAITASHALPEDQYEARMRDVLMALRLRLSTTKATIPWIEFPVLLAFPPDTIPQLCVLHAVAHEDPTAAATLTLALRDEVSPTIAPLSNN
;
A
#
# COMPACT_ATOMS: atom_id res chain seq x y z
N MET A 1 6.93 56.58 12.40
CA MET A 1 7.29 55.17 12.15
C MET A 1 6.56 54.33 13.20
N GLY A 2 5.31 53.97 12.93
CA GLY A 2 4.45 53.17 13.81
C GLY A 2 4.03 51.92 13.05
N LEU A 3 4.20 50.77 13.70
CA LEU A 3 4.33 49.44 13.12
C LEU A 3 3.00 48.90 12.56
N ILE A 4 3.13 48.28 11.39
CA ILE A 4 2.25 47.24 10.86
C ILE A 4 1.92 46.17 11.92
N SER A 5 0.65 45.80 12.03
CA SER A 5 0.23 44.55 12.67
C SER A 5 -0.78 43.87 11.74
N PRO A 6 -0.42 42.73 11.13
CA PRO A 6 -1.40 41.86 10.54
C PRO A 6 -1.20 40.43 11.05
N THR A 7 -1.98 40.02 12.06
CA THR A 7 -2.27 38.60 12.26
C THR A 7 -3.67 38.44 12.83
N MET A 8 -4.64 38.16 11.96
CA MET A 8 -5.91 37.56 12.34
C MET A 8 -5.80 36.06 12.05
N GLU A 9 -5.26 35.32 13.02
CA GLU A 9 -5.39 33.86 13.14
C GLU A 9 -6.89 33.51 13.09
N HIS A 10 -7.40 33.06 11.95
CA HIS A 10 -8.75 32.49 11.88
C HIS A 10 -8.63 30.98 12.14
N PRO A 11 -9.23 30.44 13.21
CA PRO A 11 -9.28 29.00 13.42
C PRO A 11 -10.07 28.36 12.27
N MET A 12 -9.42 27.44 11.54
CA MET A 12 -10.04 26.62 10.49
C MET A 12 -11.07 25.67 11.10
N THR A 13 -12.25 26.19 11.40
CA THR A 13 -13.43 25.32 11.54
C THR A 13 -13.92 25.00 10.12
N PRO A 14 -14.10 23.71 9.78
CA PRO A 14 -14.56 23.33 8.46
C PRO A 14 -15.96 23.92 8.23
N ARG A 15 -16.06 24.91 7.33
CA ARG A 15 -17.33 25.55 6.98
C ARG A 15 -18.24 24.52 6.35
N HIS A 16 -19.46 24.41 6.86
CA HIS A 16 -20.48 23.55 6.26
C HIS A 16 -20.88 24.11 4.88
N LEU A 17 -20.71 23.31 3.83
CA LEU A 17 -21.07 23.70 2.46
C LEU A 17 -22.59 23.82 2.30
N THR A 18 -23.03 24.84 1.56
CA THR A 18 -24.43 25.00 1.17
C THR A 18 -24.84 23.94 0.14
N HIS A 19 -26.15 23.80 -0.11
CA HIS A 19 -26.68 22.75 -0.99
C HIS A 19 -26.15 22.85 -2.43
N ASP A 20 -26.03 24.06 -2.95
CA ASP A 20 -25.51 24.34 -4.29
C ASP A 20 -24.00 24.19 -4.38
N GLU A 21 -23.24 24.56 -3.35
CA GLU A 21 -21.79 24.29 -3.26
C GLU A 21 -21.49 22.79 -3.28
N ARG A 22 -22.27 22.00 -2.55
CA ARG A 22 -22.14 20.54 -2.55
C ARG A 22 -22.43 19.96 -3.94
N LYS A 23 -23.49 20.41 -4.60
CA LYS A 23 -23.83 19.98 -5.97
C LYS A 23 -22.78 20.41 -6.99
N ALA A 24 -22.19 21.59 -6.83
CA ALA A 24 -21.11 22.07 -7.68
C ALA A 24 -19.84 21.23 -7.48
N ALA A 25 -19.49 20.87 -6.24
CA ALA A 25 -18.38 19.95 -5.98
C ALA A 25 -18.59 18.58 -6.64
N GLU A 26 -19.77 17.99 -6.47
CA GLU A 26 -20.14 16.71 -7.09
C GLU A 26 -20.07 16.78 -8.63
N ALA A 27 -20.56 17.87 -9.22
CA ALA A 27 -20.48 18.10 -10.67
C ALA A 27 -19.04 18.20 -11.17
N ALA A 28 -18.17 18.91 -10.44
CA ALA A 28 -16.75 19.03 -10.79
C ALA A 28 -16.03 17.67 -10.73
N PHE A 29 -16.25 16.88 -9.68
CA PHE A 29 -15.68 15.52 -9.58
C PHE A 29 -16.22 14.56 -10.66
N ALA A 30 -17.49 14.70 -11.03
CA ALA A 30 -18.12 13.89 -12.08
C ALA A 30 -17.81 14.38 -13.50
N GLY A 31 -17.05 15.48 -13.67
CA GLY A 31 -16.76 16.09 -14.98
C GLY A 31 -18.00 16.67 -15.68
N ARG A 32 -19.07 16.97 -14.94
CA ARG A 32 -20.31 17.55 -15.46
C ARG A 32 -20.21 19.08 -15.48
N PRO A 33 -20.84 19.77 -16.45
CA PRO A 33 -20.75 21.24 -16.55
C PRO A 33 -21.38 21.95 -15.36
N PHE A 34 -20.85 23.15 -15.05
CA PHE A 34 -21.40 24.04 -14.02
C PHE A 34 -22.81 24.51 -14.38
N ASN A 35 -23.74 24.45 -13.42
CA ASN A 35 -25.09 24.95 -13.60
C ASN A 35 -25.16 26.47 -13.30
N PRO A 36 -25.60 27.32 -14.24
CA PRO A 36 -25.62 28.78 -14.08
C PRO A 36 -26.60 29.28 -13.01
N ARG A 37 -27.47 28.42 -12.46
CA ARG A 37 -28.40 28.76 -11.38
C ARG A 37 -27.78 28.64 -9.97
N TRP A 38 -26.55 28.13 -9.84
CA TRP A 38 -25.84 28.02 -8.56
C TRP A 38 -25.15 29.33 -8.16
N SER A 39 -24.91 29.52 -6.86
CA SER A 39 -24.32 30.76 -6.34
C SER A 39 -22.86 30.96 -6.80
N GLN A 40 -22.37 32.19 -6.62
CA GLN A 40 -20.97 32.52 -6.85
C GLN A 40 -20.03 31.71 -5.95
N ALA A 41 -20.46 31.35 -4.73
CA ALA A 41 -19.68 30.51 -3.84
C ALA A 41 -19.56 29.07 -4.37
N ALA A 42 -20.64 28.52 -4.93
CA ALA A 42 -20.63 27.23 -5.62
C ALA A 42 -19.71 27.24 -6.86
N ARG A 43 -19.62 28.36 -7.57
CA ARG A 43 -18.67 28.53 -8.68
C ARG A 43 -17.22 28.45 -8.24
N MET A 44 -16.86 29.14 -7.16
CA MET A 44 -15.50 29.06 -6.61
C MET A 44 -15.12 27.63 -6.20
N VAL A 45 -16.07 26.86 -5.66
CA VAL A 45 -15.86 25.45 -5.33
C VAL A 45 -15.65 24.61 -6.59
N TYR A 46 -16.50 24.77 -7.61
CA TYR A 46 -16.38 24.06 -8.89
C TYR A 46 -15.04 24.34 -9.59
N ASP A 47 -14.69 25.61 -9.76
CA ASP A 47 -13.46 26.05 -10.42
C ASP A 47 -12.22 25.63 -9.62
N GLY A 48 -12.29 25.69 -8.29
CA GLY A 48 -11.22 25.23 -7.40
C GLY A 48 -10.93 23.74 -7.53
N ILE A 49 -11.98 22.90 -7.62
CA ILE A 49 -11.83 21.45 -7.81
C ILE A 49 -11.26 21.12 -9.18
N LEU A 50 -11.69 21.80 -10.25
CA LEU A 50 -11.12 21.60 -11.59
C LEU A 50 -9.64 21.97 -11.64
N THR A 51 -9.26 23.07 -10.98
CA THR A 51 -7.87 23.53 -10.88
C THR A 51 -7.02 22.50 -10.12
N ALA A 52 -7.50 22.02 -8.96
CA ALA A 52 -6.79 21.03 -8.15
C ALA A 52 -6.71 19.65 -8.83
N SER A 53 -7.69 19.29 -9.65
CA SER A 53 -7.74 18.00 -10.37
C SER A 53 -6.90 18.01 -11.65
N GLY A 54 -6.21 19.11 -11.97
CA GLY A 54 -5.39 19.23 -13.18
C GLY A 54 -6.20 19.36 -14.48
N LEU A 55 -7.54 19.45 -14.39
CA LEU A 55 -8.43 19.69 -15.54
C LEU A 55 -8.57 21.18 -15.86
N GLY A 56 -8.13 22.06 -14.97
CA GLY A 56 -8.10 23.52 -15.14
C GLY A 56 -6.71 24.05 -15.47
N ALA A 57 -6.11 23.59 -16.57
CA ALA A 57 -4.91 24.25 -17.10
C ALA A 57 -5.31 25.49 -17.90
N ALA A 58 -5.40 26.63 -17.22
CA ALA A 58 -5.18 27.93 -17.86
C ALA A 58 -3.88 28.52 -17.27
N PRO A 59 -2.76 28.49 -18.03
CA PRO A 59 -1.54 29.16 -17.62
C PRO A 59 -1.74 30.67 -17.61
N ILE A 60 -1.22 31.34 -16.59
CA ILE A 60 -0.95 32.77 -16.63
C ILE A 60 0.24 32.95 -17.62
N GLU A 61 -0.03 33.36 -18.85
CA GLU A 61 1.02 33.74 -19.81
C GLU A 61 1.60 35.13 -19.47
N PRO A 62 2.89 35.34 -19.75
CA PRO A 62 3.24 36.37 -20.73
C PRO A 62 3.97 35.79 -21.95
N PRO A 63 3.94 36.50 -23.10
CA PRO A 63 4.09 35.89 -24.41
C PRO A 63 5.54 35.93 -24.90
N THR A 64 6.04 34.82 -25.44
CA THR A 64 7.06 34.84 -26.50
C THR A 64 7.00 33.56 -27.31
N THR A 65 6.38 33.72 -28.48
CA THR A 65 6.74 33.18 -29.81
C THR A 65 7.87 32.17 -29.89
N ASP A 66 7.56 30.97 -30.38
CA ASP A 66 7.99 30.40 -31.68
C ASP A 66 8.22 28.88 -31.61
N LEU A 67 8.07 28.26 -32.79
CA LEU A 67 8.56 26.95 -33.23
C LEU A 67 7.55 25.80 -33.30
N SER A 68 6.93 25.74 -34.48
CA SER A 68 6.77 24.57 -35.36
C SER A 68 7.56 23.29 -34.99
N VAL A 69 6.92 22.12 -35.11
CA VAL A 69 7.19 21.04 -36.10
C VAL A 69 6.45 19.73 -35.67
N PRO A 70 5.91 18.91 -36.61
CA PRO A 70 5.11 17.71 -36.33
C PRO A 70 5.89 16.39 -36.46
N LYS A 71 5.17 15.25 -36.28
CA LYS A 71 5.20 14.01 -37.09
C LYS A 71 5.62 12.70 -36.37
N GLU A 72 4.75 11.67 -36.57
CA GLU A 72 4.91 10.19 -36.66
C GLU A 72 5.99 9.45 -35.84
N ALA A 73 5.96 8.14 -35.59
CA ALA A 73 5.01 7.02 -35.62
C ALA A 73 5.88 5.80 -35.22
N SER A 74 5.24 4.76 -34.67
CA SER A 74 5.65 3.34 -34.59
C SER A 74 5.20 2.82 -33.23
N VAL A 75 4.56 1.66 -33.12
CA VAL A 75 5.27 0.38 -33.10
C VAL A 75 4.22 -0.75 -33.11
N VAL A 76 4.43 -1.71 -34.03
CA VAL A 76 4.28 -3.17 -33.93
C VAL A 76 2.88 -3.79 -33.76
N ARG A 77 2.52 -4.63 -34.74
CA ARG A 77 1.45 -5.62 -34.64
C ARG A 77 2.02 -7.02 -34.84
N SER A 78 1.71 -7.88 -33.88
CA SER A 78 2.17 -9.24 -33.66
C SER A 78 1.86 -10.22 -34.80
N GLY A 79 2.79 -11.15 -35.01
CA GLY A 79 2.55 -12.41 -35.71
C GLY A 79 2.18 -13.50 -34.71
N GLU A 80 1.03 -14.13 -34.94
CA GLU A 80 0.48 -15.27 -34.21
C GLU A 80 0.72 -16.54 -35.03
N THR A 81 1.25 -17.61 -34.43
CA THR A 81 1.10 -19.00 -34.91
C THR A 81 1.67 -19.99 -33.89
N THR A 82 0.80 -20.82 -33.30
CA THR A 82 1.21 -22.13 -32.73
C THR A 82 0.01 -23.08 -32.76
N PRO A 83 0.19 -24.31 -33.27
CA PRO A 83 -0.69 -25.41 -32.90
C PRO A 83 0.07 -26.67 -32.43
N GLY A 84 -0.46 -27.32 -31.38
CA GLY A 84 -0.63 -28.77 -31.35
C GLY A 84 0.23 -29.64 -30.41
N GLY A 85 -0.47 -30.33 -29.48
CA GLY A 85 -0.13 -31.66 -28.91
C GLY A 85 0.84 -31.67 -27.72
N SER A 86 0.78 -32.58 -26.73
CA SER A 86 -0.04 -33.77 -26.50
C SER A 86 0.29 -34.36 -25.10
N LEU A 87 -0.66 -35.10 -24.52
CA LEU A 87 -0.52 -36.26 -23.61
C LEU A 87 -0.19 -36.10 -22.10
N LEU A 88 -1.19 -36.51 -21.30
CA LEU A 88 -1.13 -37.09 -19.95
C LEU A 88 -0.29 -38.39 -19.92
N PRO A 89 0.26 -38.83 -18.77
CA PRO A 89 -0.50 -39.76 -17.90
C PRO A 89 -0.20 -39.69 -16.37
N ALA A 90 -1.18 -40.12 -15.57
CA ALA A 90 -1.02 -40.81 -14.28
C ALA A 90 -1.56 -42.24 -14.47
N PRO A 91 -1.43 -43.26 -13.57
CA PRO A 91 -1.02 -43.22 -12.16
C PRO A 91 -0.04 -44.37 -11.74
N SER A 92 0.37 -44.44 -10.47
CA SER A 92 0.83 -45.69 -9.84
C SER A 92 0.59 -45.65 -8.32
N GLN A 93 -0.16 -46.65 -7.85
CA GLN A 93 -0.44 -46.98 -6.44
C GLN A 93 0.30 -48.26 -6.05
N ASN A 94 0.65 -48.37 -4.75
CA ASN A 94 0.80 -49.55 -3.88
C ASN A 94 2.06 -49.42 -3.00
N ASN A 95 2.12 -49.82 -1.73
CA ASN A 95 1.12 -50.10 -0.69
C ASN A 95 1.92 -50.30 0.64
N LEU A 96 1.30 -49.89 1.74
CA LEU A 96 1.30 -50.42 3.12
C LEU A 96 2.55 -51.03 3.77
N SER A 97 2.87 -50.51 4.96
CA SER A 97 3.02 -51.19 6.28
C SER A 97 3.46 -50.10 7.28
N ASP A 98 3.13 -50.01 8.57
CA ASP A 98 2.29 -50.71 9.55
C ASP A 98 2.23 -49.75 10.78
N ALA A 99 1.25 -49.91 11.67
CA ALA A 99 0.87 -49.04 12.81
C ALA A 99 1.97 -48.98 13.93
N PRO A 100 1.89 -48.18 15.04
CA PRO A 100 0.68 -47.73 15.74
C PRO A 100 0.64 -46.28 16.27
N ASP A 101 -0.56 -45.92 16.68
CA ASP A 101 -0.96 -44.93 17.69
C ASP A 101 0.11 -44.03 18.31
N GLY A 102 -0.08 -42.74 18.06
CA GLY A 102 0.49 -41.67 18.85
C GLY A 102 0.05 -40.35 18.25
N GLU A 103 -1.06 -39.79 18.73
CA GLU A 103 -1.44 -38.41 18.44
C GLU A 103 -0.22 -37.50 18.66
N PRO A 104 0.34 -36.86 17.62
CA PRO A 104 1.14 -35.69 17.86
C PRO A 104 0.14 -34.59 18.14
N LYS A 105 -0.14 -34.37 19.43
CA LYS A 105 -0.65 -33.10 19.92
C LYS A 105 0.37 -32.04 19.49
N ALA A 106 0.18 -31.52 18.28
CA ALA A 106 0.98 -30.48 17.69
C ALA A 106 0.81 -29.25 18.57
N LYS A 107 1.70 -29.12 19.55
CA LYS A 107 2.03 -27.84 20.14
C LYS A 107 2.29 -26.90 18.97
N PRO A 108 1.78 -25.65 18.98
CA PRO A 108 2.15 -24.70 17.95
C PRO A 108 3.67 -24.63 17.96
N SER A 109 4.28 -25.16 16.90
CA SER A 109 5.72 -25.14 16.71
C SER A 109 6.10 -23.68 16.77
N GLN A 110 6.70 -23.26 17.89
CA GLN A 110 7.46 -22.03 17.95
C GLN A 110 8.59 -22.23 16.95
N LEU A 111 8.33 -21.87 15.69
CA LEU A 111 9.30 -21.86 14.63
C LEU A 111 10.35 -20.85 15.07
N ALA A 112 11.46 -21.37 15.56
CA ALA A 112 12.67 -20.59 15.77
C ALA A 112 13.21 -20.23 14.38
N ILE A 113 12.54 -19.31 13.69
CA ILE A 113 12.97 -18.77 12.42
C ILE A 113 14.29 -18.07 12.69
N ARG A 114 15.40 -18.69 12.27
CA ARG A 114 16.75 -18.16 12.53
C ARG A 114 17.20 -17.16 11.49
N SER A 115 16.60 -17.19 10.29
CA SER A 115 16.92 -16.27 9.21
C SER A 115 15.70 -15.96 8.33
N ARG A 116 15.76 -14.80 7.68
CA ARG A 116 14.75 -14.36 6.71
C ARG A 116 14.63 -15.31 5.53
N ALA A 117 15.75 -15.78 5.00
CA ALA A 117 15.79 -16.68 3.84
C ALA A 117 15.09 -18.02 4.12
N GLU A 118 15.33 -18.59 5.30
CA GLU A 118 14.65 -19.82 5.76
C GLU A 118 13.14 -19.59 5.90
N ALA A 119 12.71 -18.44 6.45
CA ALA A 119 11.30 -18.10 6.58
C ALA A 119 10.58 -18.00 5.23
N ILE A 120 11.26 -17.43 4.22
CA ILE A 120 10.74 -17.32 2.85
C ILE A 120 10.64 -18.71 2.22
N GLN A 121 11.68 -19.53 2.34
CA GLN A 121 11.67 -20.90 1.82
C GLN A 121 10.60 -21.77 2.48
N ALA A 122 10.31 -21.55 3.78
CA ALA A 122 9.26 -22.23 4.51
C ALA A 122 7.84 -21.70 4.20
N GLY A 123 7.70 -20.65 3.37
CA GLY A 123 6.41 -20.04 3.03
C GLY A 123 5.77 -19.24 4.17
N LEU A 124 6.53 -18.92 5.21
CA LEU A 124 6.06 -18.16 6.38
C LEU A 124 6.18 -16.65 6.16
N LEU A 125 7.14 -16.25 5.32
CA LEU A 125 7.43 -14.86 4.99
C LEU A 125 7.42 -14.68 3.47
N ILE A 126 6.90 -13.56 2.99
CA ILE A 126 6.91 -13.20 1.58
C ILE A 126 7.91 -12.05 1.40
N ASP A 127 8.78 -12.19 0.41
CA ASP A 127 9.76 -11.17 0.08
C ASP A 127 9.09 -10.00 -0.65
N VAL A 128 9.11 -8.82 -0.04
CA VAL A 128 8.61 -7.58 -0.65
C VAL A 128 9.72 -6.54 -0.81
N THR A 129 10.99 -6.96 -0.71
CA THR A 129 12.17 -6.10 -0.84
C THR A 129 12.18 -5.32 -2.16
N PRO A 130 11.85 -5.90 -3.33
CA PRO A 130 11.82 -5.14 -4.58
C PRO A 130 10.84 -3.96 -4.51
N LEU A 131 9.64 -4.15 -3.97
CA LEU A 131 8.65 -3.08 -3.80
C LEU A 131 9.08 -2.07 -2.72
N ALA A 132 9.70 -2.54 -1.64
CA ALA A 132 10.23 -1.69 -0.58
C ALA A 132 11.31 -0.73 -1.11
N GLN A 133 12.21 -1.24 -1.94
CA GLN A 133 13.24 -0.44 -2.59
C GLN A 133 12.65 0.61 -3.54
N GLN A 134 11.59 0.28 -4.28
CA GLN A 134 10.89 1.24 -5.16
C GLN A 134 10.29 2.42 -4.38
N VAL A 135 9.81 2.20 -3.15
CA VAL A 135 9.33 3.29 -2.28
C VAL A 135 10.43 3.94 -1.45
N GLY A 136 11.70 3.57 -1.67
CA GLY A 136 12.88 4.16 -1.02
C GLY A 136 13.16 3.65 0.40
N LEU A 137 12.74 2.43 0.73
CA LEU A 137 13.21 1.71 1.92
C LEU A 137 14.48 0.94 1.54
N PRO A 138 15.65 1.25 2.12
CA PRO A 138 16.93 0.63 1.73
C PRO A 138 17.17 -0.74 2.36
N LEU A 139 16.36 -1.12 3.36
CA LEU A 139 16.51 -2.38 4.10
C LEU A 139 15.69 -3.50 3.44
N PRO A 140 16.12 -4.76 3.52
CA PRO A 140 15.29 -5.89 3.12
C PRO A 140 14.01 -5.94 3.96
N VAL A 141 12.87 -6.11 3.30
CA VAL A 141 11.56 -6.15 3.96
C VAL A 141 10.87 -7.47 3.63
N GLY A 142 10.29 -8.09 4.65
CA GLY A 142 9.41 -9.24 4.53
C GLY A 142 8.06 -8.97 5.15
N ILE A 143 7.06 -9.72 4.70
CA ILE A 143 5.70 -9.69 5.25
C ILE A 143 5.27 -11.10 5.66
N THR A 144 4.69 -11.25 6.84
CA THR A 144 4.22 -12.57 7.30
C THR A 144 3.08 -13.07 6.42
N LYS A 145 2.99 -14.39 6.28
CA LYS A 145 1.92 -15.03 5.51
C LYS A 145 0.51 -14.65 5.98
N PRO A 146 0.19 -14.61 7.29
CA PRO A 146 -1.14 -14.18 7.75
C PRO A 146 -1.44 -12.72 7.41
N LEU A 147 -0.48 -11.81 7.55
CA LEU A 147 -0.66 -10.42 7.13
C LEU A 147 -0.89 -10.29 5.62
N TRP A 148 -0.16 -11.04 4.81
CA TRP A 148 -0.37 -11.07 3.36
C TRP A 148 -1.77 -11.55 3.00
N ASP A 149 -2.20 -12.68 3.56
CA ASP A 149 -3.48 -13.28 3.25
C ASP A 149 -4.62 -12.36 3.71
N ILE A 150 -4.57 -11.87 4.95
CA ILE A 150 -5.66 -11.07 5.52
C ILE A 150 -5.68 -9.64 4.96
N ALA A 151 -4.55 -8.93 4.98
CA ALA A 151 -4.53 -7.50 4.68
C ALA A 151 -4.28 -7.18 3.21
N ILE A 152 -3.37 -7.93 2.56
CA ILE A 152 -2.91 -7.62 1.19
C ILE A 152 -3.84 -8.22 0.14
N THR A 153 -4.14 -9.52 0.25
CA THR A 153 -5.05 -10.18 -0.69
C THR A 153 -6.52 -10.07 -0.29
N ALA A 154 -6.79 -9.57 0.93
CA ALA A 154 -8.12 -9.55 1.54
C ALA A 154 -8.79 -10.94 1.51
N SER A 155 -8.06 -11.96 1.97
CA SER A 155 -8.45 -13.38 1.88
C SER A 155 -8.77 -13.81 0.45
N HIS A 156 -7.94 -13.40 -0.52
CA HIS A 156 -8.12 -13.63 -1.96
C HIS A 156 -9.39 -13.01 -2.57
N ALA A 157 -10.01 -12.02 -1.90
CA ALA A 157 -11.17 -11.31 -2.44
C ALA A 157 -10.80 -10.25 -3.49
N LEU A 158 -9.52 -9.91 -3.59
CA LEU A 158 -9.01 -8.92 -4.54
C LEU A 158 -8.31 -9.60 -5.73
N PRO A 159 -8.36 -9.01 -6.93
CA PRO A 159 -7.56 -9.45 -8.06
C PRO A 159 -6.07 -9.08 -7.86
N GLU A 160 -5.20 -9.82 -8.53
CA GLU A 160 -3.75 -9.77 -8.33
C GLU A 160 -3.10 -8.45 -8.71
N ASP A 161 -3.68 -7.74 -9.70
CA ASP A 161 -3.26 -6.40 -10.12
C ASP A 161 -3.39 -5.35 -9.01
N GLN A 162 -4.23 -5.58 -8.02
CA GLN A 162 -4.41 -4.66 -6.88
C GLN A 162 -3.44 -4.93 -5.72
N TYR A 163 -2.78 -6.10 -5.68
CA TYR A 163 -1.89 -6.46 -4.57
C TYR A 163 -0.68 -5.54 -4.49
N GLU A 164 -0.07 -5.23 -5.64
CA GLU A 164 1.10 -4.35 -5.68
C GLU A 164 0.77 -2.92 -5.26
N ALA A 165 -0.35 -2.37 -5.75
CA ALA A 165 -0.81 -1.04 -5.37
C ALA A 165 -1.03 -0.95 -3.85
N ARG A 166 -1.67 -1.97 -3.28
CA ARG A 166 -1.89 -2.06 -1.83
C ARG A 166 -0.60 -2.21 -1.05
N MET A 167 0.32 -3.06 -1.52
CA MET A 167 1.63 -3.24 -0.90
C MET A 167 2.44 -1.94 -0.90
N ARG A 168 2.41 -1.20 -2.02
CA ARG A 168 3.02 0.13 -2.12
C ARG A 168 2.46 1.09 -1.07
N ASP A 169 1.15 1.12 -0.87
CA ASP A 169 0.51 2.00 0.12
C ASP A 169 0.90 1.61 1.57
N VAL A 170 0.98 0.31 1.88
CA VAL A 170 1.48 -0.21 3.18
C VAL A 170 2.93 0.21 3.43
N LEU A 171 3.81 -0.05 2.46
CA LEU A 171 5.24 0.28 2.56
C LEU A 171 5.44 1.80 2.62
N MET A 172 4.57 2.58 1.97
CA MET A 172 4.62 4.03 2.04
C MET A 172 4.24 4.55 3.43
N ALA A 173 3.18 4.00 4.03
CA ALA A 173 2.80 4.30 5.41
C ALA A 173 3.93 3.95 6.39
N LEU A 174 4.59 2.80 6.21
CA LEU A 174 5.76 2.42 6.99
C LEU A 174 6.89 3.44 6.85
N ARG A 175 7.29 3.79 5.62
CA ARG A 175 8.37 4.77 5.39
C ARG A 175 8.06 6.12 6.04
N LEU A 176 6.82 6.59 5.95
CA LEU A 176 6.38 7.82 6.61
C LEU A 176 6.48 7.69 8.14
N ARG A 177 6.10 6.54 8.71
CA ARG A 177 6.28 6.28 10.14
C ARG A 177 7.76 6.28 10.53
N LEU A 178 8.63 5.59 9.79
CA LEU A 178 10.07 5.56 10.06
C LEU A 178 10.69 6.97 10.00
N SER A 179 10.26 7.79 9.05
CA SER A 179 10.76 9.16 8.89
C SER A 179 10.36 10.09 10.04
N THR A 180 9.29 9.75 10.77
CA THR A 180 8.78 10.55 11.90
C THR A 180 9.15 9.97 13.26
N THR A 181 9.58 8.71 13.30
CA THR A 181 9.90 7.99 14.53
C THR A 181 11.32 8.28 14.95
N LYS A 182 11.50 8.88 16.14
CA LYS A 182 12.81 9.10 16.76
C LYS A 182 13.22 7.98 17.72
N ALA A 183 12.36 6.98 17.89
CA ALA A 183 12.52 5.93 18.87
C ALA A 183 13.45 4.83 18.35
N THR A 184 14.33 4.34 19.23
CA THR A 184 15.27 3.24 18.99
C THR A 184 14.65 1.87 19.30
N ILE A 185 13.33 1.79 19.32
CA ILE A 185 12.62 0.54 19.62
C ILE A 185 12.70 -0.40 18.40
N PRO A 186 13.00 -1.70 18.62
CA PRO A 186 13.09 -2.67 17.53
C PRO A 186 11.72 -3.00 16.94
N TRP A 187 10.64 -2.52 17.54
CA TRP A 187 9.28 -2.73 17.09
C TRP A 187 8.57 -1.39 16.95
N ILE A 188 8.04 -1.14 15.75
CA ILE A 188 7.35 0.09 15.37
C ILE A 188 5.91 -0.24 15.01
N GLU A 189 4.96 0.44 15.65
CA GLU A 189 3.56 0.42 15.23
C GLU A 189 3.27 1.50 14.19
N PHE A 190 2.57 1.12 13.12
CA PHE A 190 2.14 2.08 12.10
C PHE A 190 0.73 1.78 11.60
N PRO A 191 -0.12 2.83 11.47
CA PRO A 191 -1.43 2.70 10.88
C PRO A 191 -1.34 2.68 9.35
N VAL A 192 -2.19 1.89 8.72
CA VAL A 192 -2.42 1.86 7.27
C VAL A 192 -3.93 1.88 7.04
N LEU A 193 -4.38 2.63 6.03
CA LEU A 193 -5.76 2.61 5.57
C LEU A 193 -5.90 1.58 4.45
N LEU A 194 -6.73 0.55 4.66
CA LEU A 194 -6.94 -0.53 3.69
C LEU A 194 -8.44 -0.76 3.49
N ALA A 195 -8.91 -0.82 2.23
CA ALA A 195 -10.28 -1.22 1.93
C ALA A 195 -10.39 -2.75 1.90
N PHE A 196 -11.48 -3.32 2.40
CA PHE A 196 -11.69 -4.77 2.42
C PHE A 196 -13.01 -5.10 1.73
N PRO A 197 -13.00 -5.76 0.56
CA PRO A 197 -14.24 -6.11 -0.13
C PRO A 197 -15.21 -6.89 0.76
N PRO A 198 -16.53 -6.66 0.62
CA PRO A 198 -17.18 -5.79 -0.36
C PRO A 198 -17.14 -4.29 -0.01
N ASP A 199 -16.62 -3.92 1.17
CA ASP A 199 -16.57 -2.55 1.62
C ASP A 199 -15.51 -1.74 0.86
N THR A 200 -15.93 -0.61 0.30
CA THR A 200 -15.05 0.32 -0.43
C THR A 200 -14.46 1.40 0.47
N ILE A 201 -14.98 1.53 1.70
CA ILE A 201 -14.48 2.49 2.69
C ILE A 201 -13.18 1.94 3.29
N PRO A 202 -12.05 2.68 3.19
CA PRO A 202 -10.80 2.26 3.82
C PRO A 202 -10.94 2.18 5.35
N GLN A 203 -10.54 1.05 5.91
CA GLN A 203 -10.49 0.78 7.35
C GLN A 203 -9.08 1.00 7.90
N LEU A 204 -8.98 1.50 9.13
CA LEU A 204 -7.71 1.71 9.81
C LEU A 204 -7.17 0.39 10.36
N CYS A 205 -6.07 -0.09 9.78
CA CYS A 205 -5.34 -1.28 10.18
C CYS A 205 -4.03 -0.87 10.87
N VAL A 206 -3.80 -1.31 12.10
CA VAL A 206 -2.51 -1.09 12.77
C VAL A 206 -1.63 -2.30 12.55
N LEU A 207 -0.49 -2.07 11.90
CA LEU A 207 0.52 -3.07 11.60
C LEU A 207 1.76 -2.85 12.42
N HIS A 208 2.57 -3.88 12.48
CA HIS A 208 3.83 -3.89 13.22
C HIS A 208 5.00 -4.17 12.29
N ALA A 209 6.03 -3.35 12.43
CA ALA A 209 7.32 -3.58 11.81
C ALA A 209 8.33 -3.93 12.90
N VAL A 210 8.95 -5.11 12.78
CA VAL A 210 10.00 -5.57 13.69
C VAL A 210 11.33 -5.55 12.95
N ALA A 211 12.28 -4.78 13.45
CA ALA A 211 13.65 -4.78 13.02
C ALA A 211 14.42 -5.91 13.71
N HIS A 212 15.09 -6.73 12.92
CA HIS A 212 15.96 -7.78 13.44
C HIS A 212 17.23 -7.89 12.60
N GLU A 213 18.26 -8.48 13.19
CA GLU A 213 19.48 -8.83 12.47
C GLU A 213 19.21 -10.05 11.60
N ASP A 214 19.91 -10.13 10.47
CA ASP A 214 19.90 -11.30 9.59
C ASP A 214 21.35 -11.62 9.18
N PRO A 215 21.73 -12.89 9.05
CA PRO A 215 23.09 -13.24 8.61
C PRO A 215 23.47 -12.65 7.24
N THR A 216 22.50 -12.26 6.42
CA THR A 216 22.73 -11.71 5.07
C THR A 216 22.74 -10.18 5.04
N ALA A 217 22.17 -9.51 6.05
CA ALA A 217 21.99 -8.06 6.05
C ALA A 217 22.10 -7.47 7.46
N ALA A 218 22.72 -6.30 7.58
CA ALA A 218 22.93 -5.64 8.87
C ALA A 218 21.62 -5.39 9.66
N ALA A 219 20.51 -5.18 8.96
CA ALA A 219 19.17 -5.15 9.54
C ALA A 219 18.13 -5.50 8.48
N THR A 220 17.06 -6.16 8.88
CA THR A 220 15.89 -6.43 8.05
C THR A 220 14.61 -6.10 8.83
N LEU A 221 13.54 -5.79 8.10
CA LEU A 221 12.23 -5.49 8.66
C LEU A 221 11.25 -6.60 8.32
N THR A 222 10.52 -7.09 9.33
CA THR A 222 9.40 -8.00 9.15
C THR A 222 8.11 -7.30 9.53
N LEU A 223 7.13 -7.30 8.62
CA LEU A 223 5.80 -6.75 8.83
C LEU A 223 4.83 -7.85 9.25
N ALA A 224 4.04 -7.59 10.30
CA ALA A 224 3.07 -8.55 10.84
C ALA A 224 1.78 -7.84 11.30
N LEU A 225 0.69 -8.62 11.44
CA LEU A 225 -0.52 -8.14 12.11
C LEU A 225 -0.26 -7.89 13.60
N ARG A 226 -1.14 -7.08 14.20
CA ARG A 226 -1.09 -6.79 15.63
C ARG A 226 -1.13 -8.03 16.53
N ASP A 227 -1.92 -9.02 16.15
CA ASP A 227 -2.14 -10.20 16.97
C ASP A 227 -1.02 -11.25 16.81
N GLU A 228 -0.13 -11.09 15.83
CA GLU A 228 0.98 -12.03 15.56
C GLU A 228 2.19 -11.77 16.45
N VAL A 229 2.39 -10.53 16.91
CA VAL A 229 3.51 -10.16 17.80
C VAL A 229 3.05 -10.15 19.24
N SER A 230 3.35 -11.24 19.95
CA SER A 230 3.26 -11.27 21.40
C SER A 230 4.42 -10.45 22.01
N PRO A 231 4.16 -9.51 22.94
CA PRO A 231 5.20 -8.78 23.66
C PRO A 231 5.88 -9.69 24.69
N THR A 232 6.60 -10.72 24.23
CA THR A 232 7.46 -11.50 25.11
C THR A 232 8.83 -10.85 25.06
N ILE A 233 9.05 -9.88 25.94
CA ILE A 233 10.38 -9.34 26.25
C ILE A 233 11.13 -10.48 26.93
N ALA A 234 11.85 -11.31 26.17
CA ALA A 234 12.85 -12.17 26.76
C ALA A 234 14.02 -11.28 27.19
N PRO A 235 14.36 -11.18 28.49
CA PRO A 235 15.58 -10.51 28.89
C PRO A 235 16.74 -11.28 28.25
N LEU A 236 17.47 -10.61 27.35
CA LEU A 236 18.71 -11.11 26.76
C LEU A 236 19.69 -11.39 27.91
N SER A 237 19.68 -12.62 28.39
CA SER A 237 20.59 -13.10 29.42
C SER A 237 21.89 -13.44 28.73
N ASN A 238 22.82 -12.49 28.72
CA ASN A 238 24.19 -12.69 28.25
C ASN A 238 24.90 -13.65 29.22
N ASN A 239 25.36 -14.80 28.72
CA ASN A 239 26.28 -15.68 29.43
C ASN A 239 27.41 -16.09 28.48
#